data_AF-A0A7Z1Q1E0-F1
#
_entry.id   AF-A0A7Z1Q1E0-F1
#
_cell.length_a   1.000
_cell.length_b   1.000
_cell.length_c   1.000
_cell.angle_alpha   90.00
_cell.angle_beta   90.00
_cell.angle_gamma   90.00
#
_symmetry.space_group_name_H-M   'P 1'
#
loop_
_entity.id
_entity.type
_entity.pdbx_description
1 polymer ?
#
loop_
_entity_poly.entity_id
_entity_poly.type
_entity_poly.pdbx_seq_one_letter_code
_entity_poly.pdbx_strand_id
1 'polypeptide(L)' 'MDITLDEAADSAFQAELICRLMLDSDLAMTSGELSAMLTLLKQLSASAATWLIGEQGERMNNDRGQHEHD' A
#
# COMPACT_ATOMS: atom_id res chain seq x y z
N MET A 1 -1.49 -12.30 9.83
CA MET A 1 -2.44 -12.53 8.74
C MET A 1 -1.72 -11.97 7.53
N ASP A 2 -1.32 -12.83 6.59
CA ASP A 2 -0.71 -12.34 5.35
C ASP A 2 -1.78 -11.64 4.54
N ILE A 3 -1.47 -10.42 4.11
CA ILE A 3 -2.29 -9.68 3.15
C ILE A 3 -2.20 -10.42 1.82
N THR A 4 -3.31 -10.54 1.10
CA THR A 4 -3.31 -11.10 -0.26
C THR A 4 -2.95 -10.04 -1.29
N LEU A 5 -2.55 -10.46 -2.50
CA LEU A 5 -2.29 -9.53 -3.61
C LEU A 5 -3.51 -8.64 -3.90
N ASP A 6 -4.71 -9.22 -3.87
CA ASP A 6 -5.96 -8.51 -4.14
C ASP A 6 -6.22 -7.42 -3.09
N GLU A 7 -6.07 -7.75 -1.81
CA GLU A 7 -6.21 -6.79 -0.70
C GLU A 7 -5.14 -5.68 -0.74
N ALA A 8 -3.91 -6.01 -1.17
CA ALA A 8 -2.84 -5.04 -1.35
C ALA A 8 -3.11 -4.10 -2.54
N ALA A 9 -3.61 -4.63 -3.65
CA ALA A 9 -3.99 -3.86 -4.82
C ALA A 9 -5.17 -2.92 -4.52
N ASP A 10 -6.19 -3.41 -3.83
CA ASP A 10 -7.32 -2.62 -3.34
C ASP A 10 -6.85 -1.52 -2.38
N SER A 11 -5.93 -1.84 -1.48
CA SER A 11 -5.36 -0.84 -0.56
C SER A 11 -4.63 0.27 -1.32
N ALA A 12 -3.81 -0.08 -2.32
CA ALA A 12 -3.11 0.89 -3.16
C ALA A 12 -4.07 1.75 -4.00
N PHE A 13 -5.12 1.14 -4.56
CA PHE A 13 -6.15 1.84 -5.32
C PHE A 13 -6.91 2.85 -4.45
N GLN A 14 -7.34 2.45 -3.24
CA GLN A 14 -8.02 3.36 -2.33
C GLN A 14 -7.10 4.52 -1.87
N ALA A 15 -5.81 4.27 -1.68
CA ALA A 15 -4.85 5.33 -1.37
C ALA A 15 -4.73 6.34 -2.52
N GLU A 16 -4.71 5.90 -3.78
CA GLU A 16 -4.73 6.79 -4.95
C GLU A 16 -6.00 7.64 -4.99
N LEU A 17 -7.16 7.04 -4.74
CA LEU A 17 -8.44 7.74 -4.75
C LEU A 17 -8.47 8.84 -3.67
N ILE A 18 -7.98 8.57 -2.46
CA ILE A 18 -7.91 9.57 -1.39
C ILE A 18 -6.97 10.72 -1.78
N CYS A 19 -5.80 10.42 -2.35
CA CYS A 19 -4.89 11.46 -2.84
C CYS A 19 -5.57 12.37 -3.87
N ARG A 20 -6.34 11.80 -4.80
CA ARG A 20 -7.09 12.59 -5.79
C ARG A 20 -8.17 13.43 -5.16
N LEU A 21 -8.94 12.86 -4.23
CA LEU A 21 -9.95 13.64 -3.48
C LEU A 21 -9.33 14.83 -2.74
N MET A 22 -8.14 14.66 -2.15
CA MET A 22 -7.44 15.74 -1.46
C MET A 22 -6.89 16.80 -2.41
N LEU A 23 -6.44 16.42 -3.61
CA LEU A 23 -5.86 17.34 -4.60
C LEU A 23 -6.90 18.07 -5.43
N ASP A 24 -8.00 17.41 -5.76
CA ASP A 24 -9.08 17.94 -6.63
C ASP A 24 -10.18 18.66 -5.82
N SER A 25 -10.07 18.73 -4.49
CA SER A 25 -11.04 19.42 -3.65
C SER A 25 -10.93 20.94 -3.77
N ASP A 26 -11.95 21.57 -4.34
CA ASP A 26 -12.12 23.03 -4.36
C ASP A 26 -12.43 23.63 -2.97
N LEU A 27 -12.80 22.78 -2.00
CA LEU A 27 -13.10 23.17 -0.64
C LEU A 27 -11.88 22.98 0.26
N ALA A 28 -11.62 23.98 1.11
CA ALA A 28 -10.60 23.89 2.14
C ALA A 28 -11.02 22.83 3.18
N MET A 29 -10.23 21.77 3.32
CA MET A 29 -10.43 20.79 4.37
C MET A 29 -10.09 21.36 5.73
N THR A 30 -10.86 20.99 6.74
CA THR A 30 -10.51 21.23 8.13
C THR A 30 -9.27 20.42 8.53
N SER A 31 -8.59 20.84 9.58
CA SER A 31 -7.46 20.09 10.14
C SER A 31 -7.83 18.68 10.59
N GLY A 32 -9.08 18.48 11.03
CA GLY A 32 -9.63 17.18 11.41
C GLY A 32 -9.81 16.25 10.21
N GLU A 33 -10.42 16.74 9.14
CA GLU A 33 -10.57 15.98 7.88
C GLU A 33 -9.22 15.63 7.27
N LEU A 34 -8.29 16.60 7.22
CA LEU A 34 -6.93 16.36 6.75
C LEU A 34 -6.24 15.27 7.58
N SER A 35 -6.33 15.32 8.90
CA SER A 35 -5.72 14.31 9.78
C SER A 35 -6.34 12.93 9.58
N ALA A 36 -7.65 12.86 9.36
CA ALA A 36 -8.34 11.59 9.09
C ALA A 36 -7.90 10.99 7.75
N MET A 37 -7.86 11.79 6.68
CA MET A 37 -7.41 11.35 5.35
C MET A 37 -5.95 10.88 5.38
N LEU A 38 -5.05 11.62 6.03
CA LEU A 38 -3.65 11.22 6.18
C LEU A 38 -3.51 9.93 7.01
N THR A 39 -4.35 9.73 8.02
CA THR A 39 -4.37 8.50 8.81
C THR A 39 -4.78 7.29 7.96
N LEU A 40 -5.85 7.44 7.17
CA LEU A 40 -6.30 6.43 6.21
C LEU A 40 -5.23 6.12 5.16
N LEU A 41 -4.62 7.15 4.56
CA LEU A 41 -3.52 7.00 3.60
C LEU A 41 -2.35 6.21 4.19
N LYS A 42 -1.96 6.52 5.43
CA LYS A 42 -0.90 5.78 6.13
C LYS A 42 -1.24 4.29 6.27
N GLN A 43 -2.47 3.97 6.64
CA GLN A 43 -2.90 2.57 6.82
C GLN A 43 -2.92 1.81 5.50
N LEU A 44 -3.53 2.40 4.47
CA LEU A 44 -3.65 1.79 3.15
C LEU A 44 -2.29 1.60 2.48
N SER A 45 -1.44 2.63 2.51
CA SER A 45 -0.07 2.54 1.96
C SER A 45 0.80 1.54 2.73
N ALA A 46 0.67 1.46 4.06
CA ALA A 46 1.39 0.46 4.84
C ALA A 46 0.94 -0.97 4.53
N SER A 47 -0.36 -1.19 4.31
CA SER A 47 -0.92 -2.47 3.89
C SER A 47 -0.30 -2.93 2.56
N ALA A 48 -0.38 -2.08 1.53
CA ALA A 48 0.19 -2.37 0.21
C ALA A 48 1.71 -2.57 0.25
N ALA A 49 2.43 -1.73 1.01
CA ALA A 49 3.88 -1.85 1.16
C ALA A 49 4.29 -3.14 1.86
N THR A 50 3.54 -3.57 2.89
CA THR A 50 3.80 -4.81 3.62
C THR A 50 3.75 -6.01 2.67
N TRP A 51 2.73 -6.09 1.83
CA TRP A 51 2.62 -7.15 0.83
C TRP A 51 3.77 -7.11 -0.18
N LEU A 52 4.07 -5.93 -0.73
CA LEU A 52 5.13 -5.77 -1.74
C LEU A 52 6.52 -6.13 -1.21
N ILE A 53 6.83 -5.79 0.04
CA ILE A 53 8.09 -6.16 0.70
C ILE A 53 8.15 -7.68 0.92
N GLY A 54 7.04 -8.28 1.37
CA GLY A 54 6.94 -9.74 1.55
C GLY A 54 7.16 -10.49 0.23
N GLU A 55 6.45 -10.10 -0.82
CA GLU A 55 6.55 -10.69 -2.17
C GLU A 55 7.98 -10.59 -2.74
N GLN A 56 8.64 -9.43 -2.59
CA GLN A 56 10.05 -9.29 -3.03
C GLN A 56 11.00 -10.19 -2.24
N GLY A 57 10.76 -10.37 -0.93
CA GLY A 57 11.52 -11.27 -0.09
C GLY A 57 11.38 -12.74 -0.53
N GLU A 58 10.15 -13.18 -0.84
CA GLU A 58 9.90 -14.54 -1.31
C GLU A 58 10.54 -14.81 -2.67
N ARG A 59 10.40 -13.90 -3.64
CA ARG A 59 11.04 -14.03 -4.96
C ARG A 59 12.56 -14.14 -4.84
N MET A 60 13.18 -13.28 -4.02
CA MET A 60 14.63 -13.30 -3.83
C MET A 60 15.11 -14.58 -3.15
N ASN A 61 14.33 -15.15 -2.23
CA ASN A 61 14.66 -16.44 -1.61
C ASN A 61 14.53 -17.61 -2.60
N ASN A 62 13.51 -17.57 -3.47
CA ASN A 62 13.32 -18.60 -4.49
C ASN A 62 14.44 -18.59 -5.54
N ASP A 63 14.87 -17.42 -5.99
CA ASP A 63 16.00 -17.26 -6.94
C ASP A 63 17.31 -17.80 -6.36
N ARG A 64 17.55 -17.61 -5.05
CA ARG A 64 18.73 -18.15 -4.36
C ARG A 64 18.69 -19.67 -4.24
N GLY A 65 17.52 -20.24 -3.97
CA GLY A 65 17.34 -21.69 -3.90
C GLY A 65 17.53 -22.41 -5.25
N GLN A 66 17.23 -21.73 -6.37
CA GLN A 66 17.47 -22.27 -7.71
C GLN A 66 18.97 -22.31 -8.08
N HIS A 67 19.77 -21.36 -7.60
CA HIS A 67 21.22 -21.33 -7.86
C HIS A 67 22.05 -22.30 -6.98
N GLU A 68 21.50 -22.84 -5.91
CA GLU A 68 22.19 -23.83 -5.06
C GLU A 68 22.00 -25.29 -5.54
N HIS A 69 21.14 -25.52 -6.53
CA HIS A 69 20.83 -26.85 -7.09
C HIS A 69 21.42 -27.11 -8.48
N ASP A 70 22.16 -26.14 -9.05
CA ASP A 70 22.92 -26.22 -10.30
C ASP A 70 24.42 -26.39 -10.03
#